data_AF-A0A3M2ADB3-F1
#
_entry.id   AF-A0A3M2ADB3-F1
#
_cell.length_a   1.000
_cell.length_b   1.000
_cell.length_c   1.000
_cell.angle_alpha   90.00
_cell.angle_beta   90.00
_cell.angle_gamma   90.00
#
_symmetry.space_group_name_H-M   'P 1'
#
loop_
_entity.id
_entity.type
_entity.pdbx_description
1 polymer ?
#
loop_
_entity_poly.entity_id
_entity_poly.type
_entity_poly.pdbx_seq_one_letter_code
_entity_poly.pdbx_strand_id
1 'polypeptide(L)'
;ILTTVLTSPDNKKIIVPNSQIMGGTIVNYSANDTRRVDLTVGVGYGDDLGKAKAVLEKIVQDHPKVLPDPAPVIEVAELGDSSVNFVVRPWVKTPDYWEVYFDLNRTIKETFDREGVSIPFPQRDVHLYNETSG
;
A
#
# COMPACT_ATOMS: atom_id res chain seq x y z
N ILE A 1 21.46 -24.63 -25.17
CA ILE A 1 21.44 -23.22 -24.75
C ILE A 1 20.70 -23.16 -23.41
N LEU A 2 21.36 -22.75 -22.33
CA LEU A 2 20.78 -22.69 -20.98
C LEU A 2 20.42 -21.22 -20.68
N THR A 3 19.31 -20.77 -21.25
CA THR A 3 18.70 -19.47 -21.00
C THR A 3 17.37 -19.68 -20.29
N THR A 4 17.09 -18.85 -19.29
CA THR A 4 15.78 -18.79 -18.64
C THR A 4 14.93 -17.76 -19.38
N VAL A 5 13.69 -18.13 -19.66
CA VAL A 5 12.71 -17.26 -20.31
C VAL A 5 11.62 -16.93 -19.30
N LEU A 6 11.45 -15.65 -19.01
CA LEU A 6 10.39 -15.13 -18.15
C LEU A 6 9.40 -14.35 -19.01
N THR A 7 8.13 -14.36 -18.61
CA THR A 7 7.10 -13.49 -19.19
C THR A 7 6.73 -12.48 -18.12
N SER A 8 6.86 -11.19 -18.42
CA SER A 8 6.47 -10.12 -17.50
C SER A 8 4.94 -9.95 -17.46
N PRO A 9 4.40 -9.25 -16.44
CA PRO A 9 2.96 -8.97 -16.35
C PRO A 9 2.41 -8.16 -17.54
N ASP A 10 3.24 -7.37 -18.22
CA ASP A 10 2.90 -6.65 -19.46
C ASP A 10 3.22 -7.46 -20.73
N ASN A 11 3.32 -8.80 -20.60
CA ASN A 11 3.50 -9.76 -21.68
C ASN A 11 4.79 -9.59 -22.51
N LYS A 12 5.86 -9.06 -21.91
CA LYS A 12 7.19 -9.00 -22.53
C LYS A 12 7.97 -10.27 -22.23
N LYS A 13 8.67 -10.77 -23.24
CA LYS A 13 9.57 -11.91 -23.11
C LYS A 13 10.94 -11.44 -22.63
N ILE A 14 11.33 -11.84 -21.44
CA ILE A 14 12.64 -11.55 -20.85
C ILE A 14 13.49 -12.81 -20.95
N ILE A 15 14.65 -12.73 -21.59
CA ILE A 15 15.57 -13.85 -21.78
C ILE A 15 16.85 -13.55 -21.00
N VAL A 16 17.19 -14.38 -20.02
CA VAL A 16 18.35 -14.18 -19.14
C VAL A 16 19.27 -15.40 -19.21
N PRO A 17 20.59 -15.22 -19.38
CA PRO A 17 21.56 -16.31 -19.28
C PRO A 17 21.57 -16.91 -17.87
N ASN A 18 21.58 -18.24 -17.75
CA ASN A 18 21.53 -18.90 -16.43
C ASN A 18 22.73 -18.55 -15.53
N SER A 19 23.91 -18.30 -16.10
CA SER A 19 25.10 -17.87 -15.36
C SER A 19 24.90 -16.55 -14.60
N GLN A 20 24.07 -15.65 -15.14
CA GLN A 20 23.76 -14.36 -14.52
C GLN A 20 22.70 -14.49 -13.42
N ILE A 21 21.79 -15.47 -13.54
CA ILE A 21 20.77 -15.76 -12.52
C ILE A 21 21.40 -16.37 -11.27
N MET A 22 22.34 -17.30 -11.44
CA MET A 22 22.94 -18.05 -10.33
C MET A 22 23.91 -17.21 -9.48
N GLY A 23 24.33 -16.02 -9.95
CA GLY A 23 25.21 -15.11 -9.22
C GLY A 23 24.50 -14.15 -8.26
N GLY A 24 23.16 -14.15 -8.20
CA GLY A 24 22.37 -13.20 -7.41
C GLY A 24 21.26 -13.85 -6.59
N THR A 25 20.57 -13.05 -5.77
CA THR A 25 19.40 -13.50 -4.99
C THR A 25 18.18 -13.61 -5.90
N ILE A 26 17.49 -14.76 -5.88
CA ILE A 26 16.27 -15.00 -6.66
C ILE A 26 15.05 -14.79 -5.75
N VAL A 27 14.20 -13.81 -6.07
CA VAL A 27 12.93 -13.58 -5.37
C VAL A 27 11.79 -14.20 -6.19
N ASN A 28 11.15 -15.24 -5.67
CA ASN A 28 10.01 -15.88 -6.33
C ASN A 28 8.70 -15.49 -5.61
N TYR A 29 7.91 -14.65 -6.26
CA TYR A 29 6.62 -14.16 -5.74
C TYR A 29 5.50 -15.21 -5.77
N SER A 30 5.69 -16.33 -6.47
CA SER A 30 4.71 -17.41 -6.61
C SER A 30 5.08 -18.68 -5.83
N ALA A 31 6.23 -18.71 -5.17
CA ALA A 31 6.70 -19.90 -4.44
C ALA A 31 5.93 -20.15 -3.14
N ASN A 32 5.31 -19.11 -2.58
CA ASN A 32 4.52 -19.19 -1.35
C ASN A 32 3.03 -19.08 -1.69
N ASP A 33 2.20 -19.84 -0.97
CA ASP A 33 0.75 -19.85 -1.16
C ASP A 33 0.08 -18.53 -0.73
N THR A 34 0.73 -17.79 0.16
CA THR A 34 0.25 -16.53 0.73
C THR A 34 1.24 -15.40 0.49
N ARG A 35 0.70 -14.18 0.37
CA ARG A 35 1.47 -12.95 0.21
C ARG A 35 0.88 -11.84 1.06
N ARG A 36 1.73 -10.99 1.61
CA ARG A 36 1.33 -9.77 2.33
C ARG A 36 1.10 -8.64 1.33
N VAL A 37 -0.05 -7.99 1.41
CA VAL A 37 -0.33 -6.74 0.69
C VAL A 37 0.23 -5.60 1.53
N ASP A 38 1.02 -4.71 0.94
CA ASP A 38 1.55 -3.53 1.63
C ASP A 38 0.89 -2.26 1.07
N LEU A 39 0.08 -1.60 1.91
CA LEU A 39 -0.58 -0.33 1.60
C LEU A 39 -0.13 0.74 2.59
N THR A 40 -0.07 1.99 2.11
CA THR A 40 0.14 3.18 2.93
C THR A 40 -1.05 4.12 2.73
N VAL A 41 -1.68 4.52 3.84
CA VAL A 41 -2.85 5.41 3.82
C VAL A 41 -2.56 6.63 4.68
N GLY A 42 -2.52 7.80 4.06
CA GLY A 42 -2.33 9.07 4.76
C GLY A 42 -3.67 9.64 5.23
N VAL A 43 -3.73 10.10 6.48
CA VAL A 43 -4.83 10.91 7.02
C VAL A 43 -4.32 12.28 7.45
N GLY A 44 -5.21 13.26 7.59
CA GLY A 44 -4.85 14.60 8.04
C GLY A 44 -4.39 14.60 9.50
N TYR A 45 -3.49 15.52 9.86
CA TYR A 45 -3.03 15.68 11.25
C TYR A 45 -4.14 16.03 12.25
N GLY A 46 -5.23 16.61 11.78
CA GLY A 46 -6.40 16.95 12.59
C GLY A 46 -7.43 15.83 12.72
N ASP A 47 -7.26 14.70 12.02
CA ASP A 47 -8.19 13.58 12.09
C ASP A 47 -8.03 12.77 13.38
N ASP A 48 -9.11 12.14 13.82
CA ASP A 48 -9.07 11.16 14.90
C ASP A 48 -8.39 9.87 14.41
N LEU A 49 -7.14 9.66 14.83
CA LEU A 49 -6.35 8.49 14.47
C LEU A 49 -6.97 7.17 14.96
N GLY A 50 -7.65 7.19 16.10
CA GLY A 50 -8.36 6.02 16.63
C GLY A 50 -9.54 5.63 15.76
N LYS A 51 -10.31 6.63 15.32
CA LYS A 51 -11.39 6.43 14.34
C LYS A 51 -10.85 5.91 13.01
N ALA A 52 -9.81 6.54 12.46
CA ALA A 52 -9.21 6.13 11.20
C ALA A 52 -8.72 4.68 11.26
N LYS A 53 -8.01 4.30 12.34
CA LYS A 53 -7.55 2.92 12.56
C LYS A 53 -8.72 1.95 12.64
N ALA A 54 -9.75 2.24 13.43
CA ALA A 54 -10.91 1.36 13.57
C ALA A 54 -11.65 1.14 12.23
N VAL A 55 -11.74 2.18 11.39
CA VAL A 55 -12.31 2.07 10.05
C VAL A 55 -11.45 1.18 9.16
N LEU A 56 -10.12 1.36 9.15
CA LEU A 56 -9.20 0.51 8.40
C LEU A 56 -9.27 -0.96 8.84
N GLU A 57 -9.27 -1.21 10.15
CA GLU A 57 -9.41 -2.55 10.73
C GLU A 57 -10.70 -3.22 10.27
N LYS A 58 -11.82 -2.50 10.32
CA LYS A 58 -13.12 -3.01 9.86
C LYS A 58 -13.10 -3.36 8.37
N ILE A 59 -12.58 -2.46 7.52
CA ILE A 59 -12.48 -2.72 6.07
C ILE A 59 -11.67 -3.98 5.78
N VAL A 60 -10.54 -4.14 6.46
CA VAL A 60 -9.65 -5.29 6.27
C VAL A 60 -10.29 -6.59 6.80
N GLN A 61 -10.96 -6.54 7.94
CA GLN A 61 -11.64 -7.70 8.53
C GLN A 61 -12.86 -8.14 7.71
N ASP A 62 -13.59 -7.20 7.12
CA ASP A 62 -14.78 -7.48 6.31
C ASP A 62 -14.44 -7.98 4.89
N HIS A 63 -13.18 -7.84 4.44
CA HIS A 63 -12.78 -8.22 3.09
C HIS A 63 -12.66 -9.76 2.95
N PRO A 64 -13.44 -10.42 2.07
CA PRO A 64 -13.61 -11.88 2.05
C PRO A 64 -12.35 -12.68 1.69
N LYS A 65 -11.37 -12.04 1.04
CA LYS A 65 -10.10 -12.65 0.62
C LYS A 65 -8.92 -12.36 1.55
N VAL A 66 -9.14 -11.59 2.62
CA VAL A 66 -8.12 -11.36 3.63
C VAL A 66 -8.08 -12.54 4.59
N LEU A 67 -6.88 -13.04 4.85
CA LEU A 67 -6.64 -14.12 5.80
C LEU A 67 -6.57 -13.55 7.22
N PRO A 68 -7.23 -14.20 8.21
CA PRO A 68 -7.17 -13.76 9.61
C PRO A 68 -5.84 -14.13 10.28
N ASP A 69 -5.13 -15.12 9.75
CA ASP A 69 -3.82 -15.58 10.23
C ASP A 69 -2.84 -15.68 9.05
N PRO A 70 -1.67 -15.00 9.10
CA PRO A 70 -1.25 -14.08 10.15
C PRO A 70 -2.14 -12.84 10.26
N ALA A 71 -2.28 -12.32 11.47
CA ALA A 71 -3.07 -11.12 11.72
C ALA A 71 -2.57 -9.91 10.88
N PRO A 72 -3.47 -9.15 10.24
CA PRO A 72 -3.10 -7.91 9.56
C PRO A 72 -2.43 -6.91 10.50
N VAL A 73 -1.44 -6.17 10.00
CA VAL A 73 -0.84 -5.06 10.75
C VAL A 73 -1.42 -3.75 10.26
N ILE A 74 -2.05 -2.99 11.16
CA ILE A 74 -2.62 -1.67 10.87
C ILE A 74 -2.14 -0.70 11.95
N GLU A 75 -1.12 0.10 11.63
CA GLU A 75 -0.48 1.00 12.59
C GLU A 75 0.01 2.28 11.93
N VAL A 76 0.20 3.33 12.73
CA VAL A 76 0.89 4.55 12.28
C VAL A 76 2.37 4.21 12.07
N ALA A 77 2.84 4.36 10.83
CA ALA A 77 4.22 4.09 10.46
C ALA A 77 5.09 5.35 10.42
N GLU A 78 4.50 6.50 10.11
CA GLU A 78 5.23 7.74 9.86
C GLU A 78 4.35 8.97 10.09
N LEU A 79 4.98 10.03 10.60
CA LEU A 79 4.45 11.39 10.62
C LEU A 79 5.10 12.14 9.43
N GLY A 80 4.38 12.25 8.32
CA GLY A 80 4.88 12.85 7.07
C GLY A 80 4.62 14.35 6.96
N ASP A 81 5.07 14.96 5.88
CA ASP A 81 5.04 16.44 5.71
C ASP A 81 3.62 17.04 5.73
N SER A 82 2.62 16.30 5.26
CA SER A 82 1.22 16.76 5.19
C SER A 82 0.21 15.72 5.70
N SER A 83 0.68 14.60 6.23
CA SER A 83 -0.18 13.47 6.63
C SER A 83 0.41 12.62 7.75
N VAL A 84 -0.45 11.97 8.52
CA VAL A 84 -0.09 10.83 9.36
C VAL A 84 -0.31 9.56 8.54
N ASN A 85 0.73 8.78 8.34
CA ASN A 85 0.73 7.63 7.44
C ASN A 85 0.51 6.32 8.21
N PHE A 86 -0.62 5.66 7.94
CA PHE A 86 -0.87 4.29 8.37
C PHE A 86 -0.26 3.30 7.38
N VAL A 87 0.35 2.24 7.90
CA VAL A 87 0.57 1.00 7.12
C VAL A 87 -0.61 0.07 7.32
N VAL A 88 -1.08 -0.52 6.23
CA VAL A 88 -2.17 -1.51 6.23
C VAL A 88 -1.65 -2.76 5.53
N ARG A 89 -1.44 -3.83 6.30
CA ARG A 89 -0.71 -5.03 5.85
C ARG A 89 -1.47 -6.34 6.06
N PRO A 90 -2.53 -6.60 5.28
CA PRO A 90 -3.23 -7.88 5.32
C PRO A 90 -2.47 -8.98 4.57
N TRP A 91 -2.76 -10.22 4.95
CA TRP A 91 -2.31 -11.41 4.25
C TRP A 91 -3.41 -11.95 3.35
N VAL A 92 -3.04 -12.42 2.16
CA VAL A 92 -3.96 -12.96 1.15
C VAL A 92 -3.34 -14.16 0.47
N LYS A 93 -4.13 -14.94 -0.26
CA LYS A 93 -3.56 -15.94 -1.18
C LYS A 93 -2.84 -15.24 -2.33
N THR A 94 -1.72 -15.78 -2.77
CA THR A 94 -0.90 -15.20 -3.83
C THR A 94 -1.68 -14.82 -5.12
N PRO A 95 -2.64 -15.63 -5.61
CA PRO A 95 -3.44 -15.27 -6.78
C PRO A 95 -4.35 -14.06 -6.57
N ASP A 96 -4.79 -13.82 -5.34
CA ASP A 96 -5.74 -12.76 -5.00
C ASP A 96 -5.06 -11.39 -4.77
N TYR A 97 -3.72 -11.35 -4.72
CA TYR A 97 -2.93 -10.17 -4.33
C TYR A 97 -3.38 -8.87 -5.00
N TRP A 98 -3.47 -8.85 -6.33
CA TRP A 98 -3.79 -7.62 -7.07
C TRP A 98 -5.24 -7.20 -6.90
N GLU A 99 -6.15 -8.18 -6.84
CA GLU A 99 -7.56 -7.90 -6.62
C GLU A 99 -7.78 -7.23 -5.26
N VAL A 100 -7.21 -7.83 -4.19
CA VAL A 100 -7.31 -7.25 -2.84
C VAL A 100 -6.60 -5.89 -2.77
N TYR A 101 -5.43 -5.75 -3.40
CA TYR A 101 -4.70 -4.47 -3.43
C TYR A 101 -5.57 -3.35 -4.01
N PHE A 102 -6.20 -3.56 -5.16
CA PHE A 102 -7.02 -2.52 -5.79
C PHE A 102 -8.35 -2.30 -5.06
N ASP A 103 -8.99 -3.36 -4.59
CA ASP A 103 -10.28 -3.27 -3.91
C ASP A 103 -10.16 -2.56 -2.55
N LEU A 104 -9.11 -2.85 -1.78
CA LEU A 104 -8.84 -2.14 -0.53
C LEU A 104 -8.57 -0.66 -0.77
N ASN A 105 -7.75 -0.29 -1.77
CA ASN A 105 -7.50 1.14 -2.08
C ASN A 105 -8.81 1.90 -2.37
N ARG A 106 -9.69 1.30 -3.18
CA ARG A 106 -10.99 1.88 -3.50
C ARG A 106 -11.89 1.97 -2.26
N THR A 107 -12.04 0.86 -1.54
CA THR A 107 -12.94 0.77 -0.38
C THR A 107 -12.51 1.69 0.76
N ILE A 108 -11.20 1.83 0.99
CA ILE A 108 -10.62 2.78 1.95
C ILE A 108 -11.02 4.20 1.57
N LYS A 109 -10.80 4.61 0.31
CA LYS A 109 -11.18 5.95 -0.15
C LYS A 109 -12.66 6.23 0.04
N GLU A 110 -13.52 5.35 -0.46
CA GLU A 110 -14.98 5.53 -0.42
C GLU A 110 -15.51 5.53 1.03
N THR A 111 -14.92 4.72 1.91
CA THR A 111 -15.32 4.65 3.31
C THR A 111 -14.82 5.84 4.11
N PHE A 112 -13.59 6.29 3.89
CA PHE A 112 -13.06 7.50 4.55
C PHE A 112 -13.88 8.73 4.21
N ASP A 113 -14.28 8.89 2.94
CA ASP A 113 -15.18 9.98 2.52
C ASP A 113 -16.51 9.95 3.28
N ARG A 114 -17.10 8.76 3.42
CA ARG A 114 -18.38 8.56 4.12
C ARG A 114 -18.27 8.78 5.63
N GLU A 115 -17.15 8.38 6.23
CA GLU A 115 -16.88 8.52 7.66
C GLU A 115 -16.29 9.90 8.01
N GLY A 116 -16.02 10.75 7.03
CA GLY A 116 -15.44 12.08 7.24
C GLY A 116 -13.99 12.05 7.73
N VAL A 117 -13.23 11.02 7.37
CA VAL A 117 -11.77 10.97 7.59
C VAL A 117 -11.10 11.63 6.39
N SER A 118 -10.28 12.66 6.64
CA SER A 118 -9.67 13.40 5.55
C SER A 118 -8.50 12.63 4.94
N ILE A 119 -8.39 12.66 3.60
CA ILE A 119 -7.20 12.22 2.88
C ILE A 119 -6.51 13.49 2.38
N PRO A 120 -5.39 13.88 2.98
CA PRO A 120 -4.79 15.18 2.73
C PRO A 120 -4.20 15.24 1.32
N PHE A 121 -4.47 16.34 0.64
CA PHE A 121 -3.67 16.76 -0.50
C PHE A 121 -2.35 17.37 0.01
N PRO A 122 -1.27 17.33 -0.79
CA PRO A 122 -0.04 18.04 -0.44
C PRO A 122 -0.34 19.50 -0.08
N GLN A 123 0.00 19.90 1.14
CA GLN A 123 -0.18 21.28 1.58
C GLN A 123 1.10 22.07 1.33
N ARG A 124 0.94 23.33 0.92
CA ARG A 124 2.05 24.26 0.72
C ARG A 124 1.71 25.58 1.38
N ASP A 125 2.37 25.85 2.50
CA ASP A 125 2.23 27.14 3.18
C ASP A 125 2.98 28.24 2.43
N VAL A 126 2.26 29.29 2.03
CA VAL A 126 2.83 30.47 1.38
C VAL A 126 2.82 31.62 2.37
N HIS A 127 3.99 32.00 2.87
CA HIS A 127 4.17 33.20 3.68
C HIS A 127 4.47 34.39 2.75
N LEU A 128 3.49 35.27 2.53
CA LEU A 128 3.66 36.51 1.79
C LEU A 128 4.24 37.58 2.70
N TYR A 129 5.50 37.94 2.50
CA TYR A 129 6.11 39.10 3.13
C TYR A 129 5.88 40.31 2.22
N ASN A 130 4.98 41.22 2.62
CA ASN A 130 4.85 42.52 1.96
C ASN A 130 5.96 43.44 2.48
N GLU A 131 7.06 43.56 1.74
CA GLU A 131 8.01 44.65 1.96
C GLU A 131 7.32 45.97 1.60
N THR A 132 6.97 46.74 2.62
CA THR A 132 6.51 48.12 2.42
C THR A 132 7.76 48.95 2.14
N SER A 133 8.05 49.20 0.87
CA SER A 133 9.07 50.18 0.49
C SER A 133 8.60 51.57 0.93
N GLY A 134 9.26 52.11 1.95
CA GLY A 134 9.15 53.51 2.36
C GLY A 134 10.03 54.43 1.53
#